data_AF-A0A9E5L6N5-F1
#
_entry.id   AF-A0A9E5L6N5-F1
#
_cell.length_a   1.000
_cell.length_b   1.000
_cell.length_c   1.000
_cell.angle_alpha   90.00
_cell.angle_beta   90.00
_cell.angle_gamma   90.00
#
_symmetry.space_group_name_H-M   'P 1'
#
loop_
_entity.id
_entity.type
_entity.pdbx_description
1 polymer ?
#
loop_
_entity_poly.entity_id
_entity_poly.type
_entity_poly.pdbx_seq_one_letter_code
_entity_poly.pdbx_strand_id
1 'polypeptide(L)'
;MARTQEEMWASCESVGKAQAQNWIDSQSVRGVELGFVKQWLEHKTEKESQQKYNLDVLEEARKANRTAWIAAVASMISAFTACLAVIIGKS
;
A
#
# COMPACT_ATOMS: atom_id res chain seq x y z
N MET A 1 -2.60 28.80 27.32
CA MET A 1 -3.11 27.43 27.38
C MET A 1 -2.30 26.60 26.40
N ALA A 2 -1.81 25.42 26.78
CA ALA A 2 -1.15 24.50 25.85
C ALA A 2 -2.22 23.84 24.96
N ARG A 3 -1.97 23.73 23.64
CA ARG A 3 -2.88 23.01 22.72
C ARG A 3 -2.98 21.54 23.10
N THR A 4 -4.16 20.96 22.88
CA THR A 4 -4.37 19.52 23.04
C THR A 4 -3.69 18.74 21.91
N GLN A 5 -3.52 17.43 22.10
CA GLN A 5 -2.96 16.55 21.07
C GLN A 5 -3.81 16.57 19.80
N GLU A 6 -5.13 16.50 19.92
CA GLU A 6 -6.07 16.47 18.78
C GLU A 6 -5.99 17.75 17.95
N GLU A 7 -5.96 18.92 18.60
CA GLU A 7 -5.80 20.21 17.92
C GLU A 7 -4.47 20.32 17.18
N MET A 8 -3.39 19.81 17.78
CA MET A 8 -2.08 19.82 17.16
C MET A 8 -2.01 18.87 15.96
N TRP A 9 -2.62 17.69 16.08
CA TRP A 9 -2.67 16.72 14.98
C TRP A 9 -3.53 17.21 13.82
N ALA A 10 -4.66 17.87 14.09
CA ALA A 10 -5.46 18.53 13.05
C ALA A 10 -4.67 19.64 12.34
N SER A 11 -3.88 20.41 13.09
CA SER A 11 -2.97 21.41 12.52
C SER A 11 -1.93 20.77 11.61
N CYS A 12 -1.28 19.68 12.06
CA CYS A 12 -0.30 18.93 11.26
C CYS A 12 -0.93 18.36 9.98
N GLU A 13 -2.18 17.87 10.05
CA GLU A 13 -2.91 17.37 8.89
C GLU A 13 -3.14 18.46 7.85
N SER A 14 -3.53 19.66 8.29
CA SER A 14 -3.82 20.79 7.38
C SER A 14 -2.59 21.32 6.65
N VAL A 15 -1.41 21.30 7.29
CA VAL A 15 -0.16 21.83 6.70
C VAL A 15 0.66 20.76 5.98
N GLY A 16 0.41 19.49 6.30
CA GLY A 16 1.11 18.35 5.74
C GLY A 16 2.48 18.08 6.35
N LYS A 17 3.04 16.94 5.96
CA LYS A 17 4.23 16.31 6.58
C LYS A 17 5.49 17.19 6.52
N ALA A 18 5.76 17.80 5.37
CA ALA A 18 6.93 18.63 5.16
C ALA A 18 6.92 19.89 6.03
N GLN A 19 5.76 20.55 6.14
CA GLN A 19 5.63 21.77 6.94
C GLN A 19 5.65 21.46 8.44
N ALA A 20 5.05 20.34 8.85
CA ALA A 20 5.13 19.86 10.24
C ALA A 20 6.57 19.49 10.64
N GLN A 21 7.34 18.88 9.74
CA GLN A 21 8.77 18.62 9.95
C GLN A 21 9.57 19.93 10.08
N ASN A 22 9.31 20.90 9.20
CA ASN A 22 9.94 22.22 9.27
C ASN A 22 9.68 22.91 10.63
N TRP A 23 8.53 22.71 11.25
CA TRP A 23 8.28 23.26 12.60
C TRP A 23 9.19 22.68 13.67
N ILE A 24 9.56 21.40 13.55
CA ILE A 24 10.55 20.76 14.41
C ILE A 24 11.94 21.34 14.14
N ASP A 25 12.33 21.39 12.87
CA ASP A 25 13.67 21.79 12.45
C ASP A 25 13.96 23.26 12.77
N SER A 26 12.96 24.13 12.56
CA SER A 26 13.01 25.55 12.90
C SER A 26 12.75 25.84 14.39
N GLN A 27 12.45 24.82 15.19
CA GLN A 27 12.09 24.93 16.61
C GLN A 27 10.90 25.88 16.89
N SER A 28 9.98 26.01 15.92
CA SER A 28 8.78 26.82 16.06
C SER A 28 7.77 26.22 17.04
N VAL A 29 7.85 24.91 17.27
CA VAL A 29 7.10 24.17 18.30
C VAL A 29 8.05 23.59 19.35
N ARG A 30 7.66 23.63 20.63
CA ARG A 30 8.51 23.22 21.76
C ARG A 30 7.71 22.50 22.84
N GLY A 31 8.43 21.81 23.74
CA GLY A 31 7.83 21.13 24.88
C GLY A 31 6.84 20.04 24.46
N VAL A 32 5.65 20.05 25.08
CA VAL A 32 4.60 19.05 24.85
C VAL A 32 4.12 19.05 23.39
N GLU A 33 3.99 20.24 22.79
CA GLU A 33 3.58 20.42 21.39
C GLU A 33 4.55 19.73 20.42
N LEU A 34 5.86 19.83 20.68
CA LEU A 34 6.88 19.13 19.89
C LEU A 34 6.69 17.61 19.95
N GLY A 35 6.34 17.08 21.13
CA GLY A 35 6.04 15.65 21.31
C GLY A 35 4.87 15.21 20.43
N PHE A 36 3.79 16.00 20.39
CA PHE A 36 2.62 15.69 19.57
C PHE A 36 2.92 15.71 18.07
N VAL A 37 3.69 16.69 17.58
CA VAL A 37 4.08 16.76 16.16
C VAL A 37 4.95 15.57 15.77
N LYS A 38 5.91 15.16 16.62
CA LYS A 38 6.75 13.97 16.38
C LYS A 38 5.92 12.69 16.30
N GLN A 39 5.02 12.46 17.26
CA GLN A 39 4.14 11.29 17.26
C GLN A 39 3.26 11.24 16.00
N TRP A 40 2.75 12.39 15.56
CA TRP A 40 1.96 12.45 14.33
C TRP A 40 2.79 12.09 13.09
N LEU A 41 4.04 12.59 13.00
CA LEU A 41 4.94 12.27 11.88
C LEU A 41 5.31 10.78 11.83
N GLU A 42 5.57 10.17 12.98
CA GLU A 42 5.81 8.73 13.12
C GLU A 42 4.57 7.94 12.65
N HIS A 43 3.39 8.28 13.16
CA HIS A 43 2.13 7.64 12.78
C HIS A 43 1.85 7.73 11.27
N LYS A 44 2.10 8.90 10.66
CA LYS A 44 1.94 9.07 9.21
C LYS A 44 2.92 8.23 8.41
N THR A 45 4.16 8.12 8.85
CA THR A 45 5.20 7.30 8.19
C THR A 45 4.88 5.82 8.27
N GLU A 46 4.44 5.35 9.43
CA GLU A 46 3.99 3.97 9.61
C GLU A 46 2.78 3.66 8.70
N LYS A 47 1.78 4.54 8.67
CA LYS A 47 0.61 4.37 7.81
C LYS A 47 0.97 4.31 6.32
N GLU A 48 1.87 5.17 5.84
CA GLU A 48 2.37 5.14 4.46
C GLU A 48 3.11 3.84 4.16
N SER A 49 3.96 3.38 5.08
CA SER A 49 4.68 2.10 4.96
C SER A 49 3.70 0.92 4.87
N GLN A 50 2.68 0.89 5.72
CA GLN A 50 1.64 -0.14 5.71
C GLN A 50 0.83 -0.12 4.39
N GLN A 51 0.47 1.07 3.90
CA GLN A 51 -0.24 1.22 2.63
C GLN A 51 0.59 0.70 1.46
N LYS A 52 1.89 1.03 1.42
CA LYS A 52 2.80 0.52 0.40
C LYS A 52 2.91 -1.00 0.46
N TYR A 53 3.12 -1.56 1.64
CA TYR A 53 3.15 -3.01 1.83
C TYR A 53 1.87 -3.68 1.33
N ASN A 54 0.70 -3.13 1.65
CA ASN A 54 -0.58 -3.67 1.18
C ASN A 54 -0.72 -3.62 -0.35
N LEU A 55 -0.23 -2.55 -0.99
CA LEU A 55 -0.23 -2.44 -2.45
C LEU A 55 0.72 -3.47 -3.09
N ASP A 56 1.91 -3.63 -2.54
CA ASP A 56 2.90 -4.62 -3.00
C ASP A 56 2.32 -6.04 -2.91
N VAL A 57 1.66 -6.38 -1.78
CA VAL A 57 0.97 -7.67 -1.60
C VAL A 57 -0.17 -7.86 -2.61
N LEU A 58 -0.97 -6.83 -2.88
CA LEU A 58 -2.04 -6.89 -3.87
C LEU A 58 -1.50 -7.07 -5.30
N GLU A 59 -0.39 -6.42 -5.62
CA GLU A 59 0.28 -6.57 -6.91
C GLU A 59 0.83 -7.99 -7.10
N GLU A 60 1.47 -8.53 -6.06
CA GLU A 60 1.97 -9.90 -6.06
C GLU A 60 0.83 -10.92 -6.21
N ALA A 61 -0.28 -10.72 -5.50
CA ALA A 61 -1.48 -11.54 -5.63
C ALA A 61 -2.08 -11.47 -7.06
N ARG A 62 -2.11 -10.29 -7.69
CA ARG A 62 -2.56 -10.13 -9.08
C ARG A 62 -1.65 -10.86 -10.06
N LYS A 63 -0.33 -10.80 -9.86
CA LYS A 63 0.66 -11.50 -10.70
C LYS A 63 0.51 -13.02 -10.60
N ALA A 64 0.34 -13.53 -9.37
CA ALA A 64 0.07 -14.94 -9.14
C ALA A 64 -1.24 -15.38 -9.83
N ASN A 65 -2.31 -14.61 -9.68
CA ASN A 65 -3.60 -14.90 -10.31
C ASN A 65 -3.52 -14.90 -11.84
N ARG A 66 -2.80 -13.95 -12.44
CA ARG A 66 -2.56 -13.92 -13.90
C ARG A 66 -1.84 -15.18 -14.37
N THR A 67 -0.83 -15.61 -13.63
CA THR A 67 -0.05 -16.82 -13.96
C THR A 67 -0.91 -18.07 -13.86
N ALA A 68 -1.72 -18.18 -12.79
CA ALA A 68 -2.64 -19.28 -12.60
C ALA A 68 -3.69 -19.36 -13.72
N TRP A 69 -4.26 -18.22 -14.13
CA TRP A 69 -5.22 -18.17 -15.22
C TRP A 69 -4.62 -18.58 -16.56
N ILE A 70 -3.41 -18.10 -16.88
CA ILE A 70 -2.69 -18.51 -18.10
C ILE A 70 -2.43 -20.02 -18.11
N ALA A 71 -1.98 -20.58 -16.98
CA ALA A 71 -1.72 -22.02 -16.87
C ALA A 71 -3.01 -22.86 -17.05
N ALA A 72 -4.12 -22.40 -16.49
CA ALA A 72 -5.42 -23.05 -16.66
C ALA A 72 -5.88 -23.02 -18.13
N VAL A 73 -5.78 -21.86 -18.80
CA VAL A 73 -6.14 -21.71 -20.22
C VAL A 73 -5.26 -22.58 -21.11
N ALA A 74 -3.93 -22.61 -20.88
CA ALA A 74 -3.02 -23.45 -21.63
C ALA A 74 -3.33 -24.95 -21.46
N SER A 75 -3.70 -25.36 -20.25
CA SER A 75 -4.11 -26.74 -19.96
C SER A 75 -5.41 -27.12 -20.68
N MET A 76 -6.40 -26.22 -20.71
CA MET A 76 -7.65 -26.46 -21.45
C MET A 76 -7.40 -26.57 -22.97
N ILE A 77 -6.56 -25.71 -23.55
CA ILE A 77 -6.21 -25.76 -24.97
C ILE A 77 -5.48 -27.08 -25.30
N SER A 78 -4.56 -27.50 -24.43
CA SER A 78 -3.83 -28.76 -24.59
C SER A 78 -4.77 -29.97 -24.51
N ALA A 79 -5.72 -29.95 -23.57
CA ALA A 79 -6.74 -31.00 -23.47
C ALA A 79 -7.67 -31.02 -24.70
N PHE A 80 -8.07 -29.85 -25.20
CA PHE A 80 -8.94 -29.74 -26.38
C PHE A 80 -8.24 -30.23 -27.66
N THR A 81 -6.98 -29.85 -27.85
CA THR A 81 -6.16 -30.32 -28.98
C THR A 81 -5.91 -31.83 -28.92
N ALA A 82 -5.66 -32.40 -27.73
CA ALA A 82 -5.57 -33.84 -27.56
C ALA A 82 -6.89 -34.55 -27.89
N CYS A 83 -8.04 -34.02 -27.44
CA CYS A 83 -9.36 -34.57 -27.79
C CYS A 83 -9.62 -34.53 -29.31
N LEU A 84 -9.32 -33.40 -29.97
CA LEU A 84 -9.44 -33.29 -31.42
C LEU A 84 -8.53 -34.27 -32.16
N ALA A 85 -7.28 -34.44 -31.72
CA ALA A 85 -6.35 -35.38 -32.32
C ALA A 85 -6.85 -36.84 -32.23
N VAL A 86 -7.50 -37.22 -31.13
CA VAL A 86 -8.13 -38.55 -30.98
C VAL A 86 -9.32 -38.72 -31.91
N ILE A 87 -10.14 -37.68 -32.11
CA ILE A 87 -11.30 -37.73 -33.00
C ILE A 87 -10.86 -37.81 -34.46
N ILE A 88 -9.90 -36.97 -34.88
CA ILE A 88 -9.40 -36.94 -36.26
C ILE A 88 -8.58 -38.20 -36.58
N GLY A 89 -7.74 -38.66 -35.66
CA GLY A 89 -6.94 -39.89 -35.84
C GLY A 89 -7.75 -41.19 -35.80
N LYS A 90 -9.04 -41.13 -35.45
CA LYS A 90 -9.98 -42.26 -35.56
C LYS A 90 -10.75 -42.30 -36.88
N SER A 91 -10.66 -41.25 -37.70
CA SER A 91 -11.31 -41.16 -39.01
C SER A 91 -10.35 -41.54 -40.13
#